data_AF-A0A2V7IJK4-F1
#
_entry.id   AF-A0A2V7IJK4-F1
#
_cell.length_a   1.000
_cell.length_b   1.000
_cell.length_c   1.000
_cell.angle_alpha   90.00
_cell.angle_beta   90.00
_cell.angle_gamma   90.00
#
_symmetry.space_group_name_H-M   'P 1'
#
loop_
_entity.id
_entity.type
_entity.pdbx_description
1 polymer ?
#
loop_
_entity_poly.entity_id
_entity_poly.type
_entity_poly.pdbx_seq_one_letter_code
_entity_poly.pdbx_strand_id
1 'polypeptide(L)'
;MRPPAWLSLGTLLLAAAAPAVAQRESGAQVIDRIVAVVGTVPILWSKVEEQLVLERSQGAKIPDDSAGREAARRQLLNKMVDEELLVQQAQRDTSIKVTEQEVQEQVEKTVQNVHGQFTSSLDFQTQLRAAGFTSEEEWRRWLADNQRRAIQQQRLIEELKRNNKLRPIPPTEAQMRDFWDQNVAERPKQPALISFRQIVIAVKPDSAARGRARALAESLRGGSWVGSGVA
;
A
#
# COMPACT_ATOMS: atom_id res chain seq x y z
N MET A 1 -64.03 64.69 47.16
CA MET A 1 -63.97 64.57 48.63
C MET A 1 -63.19 63.31 48.98
N ARG A 2 -62.07 63.46 49.68
CA ARG A 2 -61.33 62.41 50.44
C ARG A 2 -61.78 62.50 51.91
N PRO A 3 -61.47 61.59 52.87
CA PRO A 3 -60.90 60.21 52.88
C PRO A 3 -61.81 59.31 53.82
N PRO A 4 -61.39 58.33 54.69
CA PRO A 4 -60.11 57.62 54.91
C PRO A 4 -60.20 56.07 55.13
N ALA A 5 -59.11 55.33 54.84
CA ALA A 5 -58.26 54.54 55.77
C ALA A 5 -58.88 53.21 56.29
N TRP A 6 -58.21 52.07 56.52
CA TRP A 6 -56.81 51.61 56.52
C TRP A 6 -56.81 50.08 56.82
N LEU A 7 -55.69 49.38 56.52
CA LEU A 7 -55.23 48.07 57.10
C LEU A 7 -56.03 46.81 56.69
N SER A 8 -55.50 45.59 56.50
CA SER A 8 -54.17 44.97 56.53
C SER A 8 -54.33 43.46 56.18
N LEU A 9 -53.22 42.71 56.15
CA LEU A 9 -53.05 41.24 55.93
C LEU A 9 -53.11 40.78 54.47
N GLY A 10 -52.12 40.10 53.89
CA GLY A 10 -51.08 39.26 54.48
C GLY A 10 -51.33 37.81 54.05
N THR A 11 -50.89 37.43 52.85
CA THR A 11 -50.93 36.03 52.39
C THR A 11 -49.57 35.64 51.83
N LEU A 12 -48.89 34.84 52.63
CA LEU A 12 -47.63 34.15 52.38
C LEU A 12 -47.82 33.17 51.21
N LEU A 13 -47.25 33.43 50.03
CA LEU A 13 -47.20 32.44 48.96
C LEU A 13 -45.96 31.56 49.16
N LEU A 14 -46.21 30.34 49.62
CA LEU A 14 -45.21 29.29 49.77
C LEU A 14 -44.84 28.75 48.38
N ALA A 15 -43.70 29.17 47.83
CA ALA A 15 -43.18 28.63 46.58
C ALA A 15 -42.65 27.21 46.82
N ALA A 16 -43.37 26.21 46.31
CA ALA A 16 -42.90 24.84 46.24
C ALA A 16 -41.74 24.74 45.23
N ALA A 17 -40.51 24.70 45.74
CA ALA A 17 -39.34 24.36 44.95
C ALA A 17 -39.38 22.86 44.61
N ALA A 18 -39.89 22.53 43.42
CA ALA A 18 -39.66 21.22 42.84
C ALA A 18 -38.16 21.08 42.53
N PRO A 19 -37.49 19.97 42.90
CA PRO A 19 -36.13 19.75 42.44
C PRO A 19 -36.19 19.59 40.91
N ALA A 20 -35.52 20.49 40.20
CA ALA A 20 -35.28 20.37 38.78
C ALA A 20 -34.36 19.15 38.54
N VAL A 21 -34.93 17.95 38.46
CA VAL A 21 -34.26 16.77 37.91
C VAL A 21 -34.34 16.87 36.39
N ALA A 22 -33.68 17.88 35.84
CA ALA A 22 -33.65 18.14 34.41
C ALA A 22 -32.29 18.68 34.00
N GLN A 23 -31.24 17.96 34.37
CA GLN A 23 -30.01 17.96 33.59
C GLN A 23 -29.62 16.50 33.39
N ARG A 24 -30.36 15.84 32.51
CA ARG A 24 -29.81 14.68 31.80
C ARG A 24 -28.60 15.25 31.07
N GLU A 25 -27.41 14.88 31.53
CA GLU A 25 -26.21 14.96 30.70
C GLU A 25 -26.60 14.36 29.36
N SER A 26 -26.74 15.21 28.35
CA SER A 26 -26.74 14.79 26.97
C SER A 26 -25.42 14.08 26.78
N GLY A 27 -25.44 12.74 26.89
CA GLY A 27 -24.26 11.90 26.84
C GLY A 27 -23.47 12.31 25.61
N ALA A 28 -22.27 12.83 25.83
CA ALA A 28 -21.38 13.21 24.74
C ALA A 28 -21.21 11.97 23.87
N GLN A 29 -21.82 11.98 22.69
CA GLN A 29 -21.69 10.89 21.74
C GLN A 29 -20.25 10.93 21.24
N VAL A 30 -19.44 9.98 21.69
CA VAL A 30 -18.04 9.84 21.27
C VAL A 30 -18.07 9.43 19.80
N ILE A 31 -17.81 10.39 18.91
CA ILE A 31 -17.78 10.18 17.46
C ILE A 31 -16.53 9.36 17.08
N ASP A 32 -15.38 9.71 17.67
CA ASP A 32 -14.13 9.00 17.46
C ASP A 32 -13.20 9.15 18.68
N ARG A 33 -12.27 8.22 18.85
CA ARG A 33 -11.32 8.18 19.96
C ARG A 33 -9.90 8.40 19.45
N ILE A 34 -9.14 9.23 20.16
CA ILE A 34 -7.70 9.36 19.93
C ILE A 34 -7.02 8.20 20.65
N VAL A 35 -6.25 7.40 19.92
CA VAL A 35 -5.53 6.26 20.48
C VAL A 35 -4.04 6.53 20.69
N ALA A 36 -3.47 7.48 19.96
CA ALA A 36 -2.12 7.97 20.16
C ALA A 36 -1.99 9.42 19.69
N VAL A 37 -0.99 10.14 20.20
CA VAL A 37 -0.61 11.48 19.73
C VAL A 37 0.89 11.47 19.47
N VAL A 38 1.29 11.76 18.23
CA VAL A 38 2.70 11.80 17.81
C VAL A 38 3.05 13.24 17.50
N GLY A 39 3.78 13.90 18.41
CA GLY A 39 4.06 15.34 18.31
C GLY A 39 2.77 16.15 18.36
N THR A 40 2.35 16.70 17.21
CA THR A 40 1.09 17.46 17.05
C THR A 40 0.00 16.72 16.28
N VAL A 41 0.26 15.49 15.82
CA VAL A 41 -0.65 14.71 14.98
C VAL A 41 -1.37 13.64 15.83
N PRO A 42 -2.71 13.71 15.97
CA PRO A 42 -3.48 12.65 16.62
C PRO A 42 -3.71 11.47 15.67
N ILE A 43 -3.56 10.25 16.18
CA ILE A 43 -3.96 9.01 15.52
C ILE A 43 -5.32 8.60 16.08
N LEU A 44 -6.30 8.50 15.19
CA LEU A 44 -7.69 8.17 15.49
C LEU A 44 -7.94 6.67 15.46
N TRP A 45 -8.91 6.20 16.25
CA TRP A 45 -9.34 4.81 16.26
C TRP A 45 -9.93 4.38 14.91
N SER A 46 -10.79 5.22 14.32
CA SER A 46 -11.36 4.99 12.98
C SER A 46 -10.28 4.69 11.94
N LYS A 47 -9.22 5.50 11.91
CA LYS A 47 -8.09 5.35 11.00
C LYS A 47 -7.36 4.01 11.16
N VAL A 48 -7.17 3.55 12.41
CA VAL A 48 -6.56 2.24 12.67
C VAL A 48 -7.45 1.12 12.16
N GLU A 49 -8.77 1.20 12.38
CA GLU A 49 -9.71 0.18 11.89
C GLU A 49 -9.81 0.17 10.36
N GLU A 50 -9.85 1.33 9.71
CA GLU A 50 -9.85 1.46 8.25
C GLU A 50 -8.61 0.82 7.65
N GLN A 51 -7.44 1.14 8.21
CA GLN A 51 -6.18 0.57 7.74
C GLN A 51 -6.11 -0.94 8.00
N LEU A 52 -6.68 -1.44 9.10
CA LEU A 52 -6.76 -2.88 9.39
C LEU A 52 -7.61 -3.62 8.36
N VAL A 53 -8.74 -3.04 7.95
CA VAL A 53 -9.60 -3.58 6.90
C VAL A 53 -8.87 -3.59 5.55
N LEU A 54 -8.13 -2.52 5.25
CA LEU A 54 -7.33 -2.42 4.03
C LEU A 54 -6.24 -3.51 4.00
N GLU A 55 -5.48 -3.71 5.08
CA GLU A 55 -4.47 -4.77 5.16
C GLU A 55 -5.10 -6.16 5.01
N ARG A 56 -6.29 -6.39 5.58
CA ARG A 56 -7.05 -7.64 5.38
C ARG A 56 -7.40 -7.86 3.92
N SER A 57 -7.88 -6.82 3.21
CA SER A 57 -8.22 -6.93 1.79
C SER A 57 -7.00 -7.18 0.89
N GLN A 58 -5.81 -6.78 1.34
CA GLN A 58 -4.53 -7.05 0.66
C GLN A 58 -3.98 -8.44 0.98
N GLY A 59 -4.70 -9.25 1.76
CA GLY A 59 -4.34 -10.64 2.07
C GLY A 59 -3.59 -10.83 3.39
N ALA A 60 -3.53 -9.82 4.26
CA ALA A 60 -2.97 -10.00 5.60
C ALA A 60 -3.82 -11.01 6.39
N LYS A 61 -3.15 -12.04 6.93
CA LYS A 61 -3.78 -13.05 7.80
C LYS A 61 -4.00 -12.45 9.18
N ILE A 62 -5.11 -11.72 9.33
CA ILE A 62 -5.52 -11.16 10.62
C ILE A 62 -6.40 -12.21 11.31
N PRO A 63 -6.01 -12.72 12.49
CA PRO A 63 -6.82 -13.70 13.22
C PRO A 63 -8.21 -13.14 13.57
N ASP A 64 -9.24 -13.99 13.51
CA ASP A 64 -10.62 -13.61 13.82
C ASP A 64 -10.94 -13.66 15.33
N ASP A 65 -10.01 -14.15 16.15
CA ASP A 65 -10.16 -14.15 17.59
C ASP A 65 -9.97 -12.74 18.16
N SER A 66 -10.63 -12.47 19.31
CA SER A 66 -10.58 -11.13 19.89
C SER A 66 -9.17 -10.71 20.30
N ALA A 67 -8.34 -11.64 20.77
CA ALA A 67 -6.98 -11.32 21.22
C ALA A 67 -6.04 -11.06 20.03
N GLY A 68 -6.16 -11.85 18.96
CA GLY A 68 -5.41 -11.69 17.72
C GLY A 68 -5.75 -10.40 16.98
N ARG A 69 -7.04 -10.00 16.94
CA ARG A 69 -7.41 -8.68 16.40
C ARG A 69 -6.80 -7.52 17.20
N GLU A 70 -6.84 -7.60 18.53
CA GLU A 70 -6.22 -6.58 19.38
C GLU A 70 -4.69 -6.52 19.20
N ALA A 71 -4.03 -7.66 19.00
CA ALA A 71 -2.61 -7.70 18.69
C ALA A 71 -2.31 -7.04 17.33
N ALA A 72 -3.10 -7.36 16.29
CA ALA A 72 -2.98 -6.76 14.97
C ALA A 72 -3.19 -5.23 15.02
N ARG A 73 -4.21 -4.75 15.76
CA ARG A 73 -4.44 -3.32 15.98
C ARG A 73 -3.25 -2.64 16.65
N ARG A 74 -2.69 -3.25 17.69
CA ARG A 74 -1.49 -2.70 18.37
C ARG A 74 -0.28 -2.64 17.44
N GLN A 75 -0.06 -3.69 16.65
CA GLN A 75 1.02 -3.71 15.67
C GLN A 75 0.84 -2.61 14.62
N LEU A 76 -0.38 -2.44 14.12
CA LEU A 76 -0.71 -1.42 13.16
C LEU A 76 -0.57 -0.01 13.74
N LEU A 77 -1.05 0.21 14.96
CA LEU A 77 -0.88 1.47 15.68
C LEU A 77 0.60 1.82 15.84
N ASN A 78 1.44 0.86 16.25
CA ASN A 78 2.88 1.08 16.36
C ASN A 78 3.50 1.45 15.01
N LYS A 79 3.14 0.75 13.94
CA LYS A 79 3.59 1.07 12.58
C LYS A 79 3.20 2.49 12.17
N MET A 80 1.97 2.90 12.43
CA MET A 80 1.50 4.27 12.14
C MET A 80 2.23 5.32 12.97
N VAL A 81 2.55 5.02 14.24
CA VAL A 81 3.35 5.90 15.10
C VAL A 81 4.76 6.04 14.53
N ASP A 82 5.40 4.93 14.17
CA ASP A 82 6.75 4.92 13.60
C ASP A 82 6.80 5.68 12.26
N GLU A 83 5.81 5.50 11.40
CA GLU A 83 5.66 6.23 10.14
C GLU A 83 5.55 7.74 10.36
N GLU A 84 4.75 8.19 11.34
CA GLU A 84 4.63 9.61 11.67
C GLU A 84 5.91 10.17 12.27
N LEU A 85 6.63 9.40 13.09
CA LEU A 85 7.94 9.81 13.62
C LEU A 85 8.95 10.00 12.49
N LEU A 86 8.97 9.11 11.49
CA LEU A 86 9.83 9.24 10.32
C LEU A 86 9.50 10.49 9.50
N VAL A 87 8.22 10.78 9.27
CA VAL A 87 7.80 12.00 8.55
C VAL A 87 8.22 13.25 9.31
N GLN A 88 8.00 13.30 10.63
CA GLN A 88 8.40 14.44 11.45
C GLN A 88 9.91 14.64 11.47
N GLN A 89 10.67 13.55 11.55
CA GLN A 89 12.13 13.61 11.47
C GLN A 89 12.58 14.11 10.09
N ALA A 90 11.97 13.62 9.01
CA ALA A 90 12.29 14.05 7.64
C ALA A 90 11.95 15.53 7.41
N GLN A 91 10.85 16.03 7.99
CA GLN A 91 10.46 17.44 7.90
C GLN A 91 11.40 18.36 8.68
N ARG A 92 11.97 17.88 9.79
CA ARG A 92 12.96 18.63 10.59
C ARG A 92 14.34 18.64 9.94
N ASP A 93 14.66 17.64 9.12
CA ASP A 93 15.96 17.51 8.48
C ASP A 93 16.04 18.31 7.17
N THR A 94 16.86 19.36 7.17
CA THR A 94 17.03 20.25 6.01
C THR A 94 17.73 19.59 4.82
N SER A 95 18.35 18.42 4.99
CA SER A 95 18.92 17.63 3.90
C SER A 95 17.85 16.98 3.01
N ILE A 96 16.67 16.69 3.57
CA ILE A 96 15.59 15.99 2.89
C ILE A 96 14.73 17.01 2.13
N LYS A 97 15.11 17.25 0.87
CA LYS A 97 14.32 18.08 -0.05
C LYS A 97 13.41 17.19 -0.88
N VAL A 98 12.14 17.55 -1.03
CA VAL A 98 11.20 16.91 -1.97
C VAL A 98 10.68 18.00 -2.89
N THR A 99 10.80 17.79 -4.20
CA THR A 99 10.34 18.78 -5.18
C THR A 99 8.87 18.54 -5.53
N GLU A 100 8.14 19.61 -5.84
CA GLU A 100 6.74 19.48 -6.24
C GLU A 100 6.59 18.69 -7.56
N GLN A 101 7.56 18.84 -8.46
CA GLN A 101 7.58 18.10 -9.71
C GLN A 101 7.60 16.58 -9.50
N GLU A 102 8.46 16.09 -8.59
CA GLU A 102 8.55 14.65 -8.30
C GLU A 102 7.25 14.11 -7.68
N VAL A 103 6.63 14.88 -6.79
CA VAL A 103 5.32 14.53 -6.22
C VAL A 103 4.28 14.46 -7.33
N GLN A 104 4.22 15.47 -8.20
CA GLN A 104 3.24 15.52 -9.29
C GLN A 104 3.41 14.37 -10.29
N GLU A 105 4.65 14.03 -10.63
CA GLU A 105 4.95 12.87 -11.50
C GLU A 105 4.45 11.56 -10.88
N GLN A 106 4.61 11.39 -9.55
CA GLN A 106 4.15 10.18 -8.86
C GLN A 106 2.63 10.15 -8.69
N VAL A 107 2.00 11.31 -8.46
CA VAL A 107 0.54 11.45 -8.46
C VAL A 107 -0.02 11.07 -9.82
N GLU A 108 0.51 11.63 -10.90
CA GLU A 108 0.02 11.35 -12.26
C GLU A 108 0.14 9.86 -12.62
N LYS A 109 1.27 9.21 -12.29
CA LYS A 109 1.43 7.75 -12.44
C LYS A 109 0.36 6.98 -11.66
N THR A 110 0.10 7.38 -10.42
CA THR A 110 -0.91 6.72 -9.57
C THR A 110 -2.31 6.91 -10.17
N VAL A 111 -2.64 8.12 -10.60
CA VAL A 111 -3.93 8.44 -11.23
C VAL A 111 -4.13 7.61 -12.49
N GLN A 112 -3.13 7.54 -13.37
CA GLN A 112 -3.20 6.73 -14.59
C GLN A 112 -3.37 5.24 -14.29
N ASN A 113 -2.63 4.71 -13.30
CA ASN A 113 -2.74 3.32 -12.90
C ASN A 113 -4.14 2.98 -12.35
N VAL A 114 -4.68 3.85 -11.50
CA VAL A 114 -6.03 3.65 -10.93
C VAL A 114 -7.08 3.81 -12.02
N HIS A 115 -7.01 4.86 -12.83
CA HIS A 115 -7.94 5.07 -13.94
C HIS A 115 -7.92 3.91 -14.94
N GLY A 116 -6.75 3.31 -15.21
CA GLY A 116 -6.59 2.14 -16.07
C GLY A 116 -7.27 0.86 -15.56
N GLN A 117 -7.66 0.81 -14.28
CA GLN A 117 -8.44 -0.29 -13.71
C GLN A 117 -9.95 -0.15 -13.97
N PHE A 118 -10.41 1.04 -14.37
CA PHE A 118 -11.82 1.33 -14.63
C PHE A 118 -12.11 1.37 -16.13
N THR A 119 -13.25 0.80 -16.53
CA THR A 119 -13.68 0.78 -17.94
C THR A 119 -14.39 2.06 -18.35
N SER A 120 -14.95 2.82 -17.40
CA SER A 120 -15.71 4.04 -17.65
C SER A 120 -15.37 5.15 -16.66
N SER A 121 -15.27 6.39 -17.14
CA SER A 121 -15.04 7.56 -16.29
C SER A 121 -16.16 7.81 -15.29
N LEU A 122 -17.40 7.39 -15.60
CA LEU A 122 -18.53 7.49 -14.66
C LEU A 122 -18.39 6.50 -13.49
N ASP A 123 -17.87 5.31 -13.75
CA ASP A 123 -17.61 4.29 -12.73
C ASP A 123 -16.51 4.76 -11.78
N PHE A 124 -15.43 5.31 -12.34
CA PHE A 124 -14.36 5.95 -11.58
C PHE A 124 -14.88 7.07 -10.66
N GLN A 125 -15.67 8.01 -11.18
CA GLN A 125 -16.25 9.09 -10.35
C GLN A 125 -17.21 8.57 -9.27
N THR A 126 -17.93 7.48 -9.54
CA THR A 126 -18.82 6.86 -8.55
C THR A 126 -18.01 6.21 -7.44
N GLN A 127 -16.92 5.52 -7.79
CA GLN A 127 -16.01 4.93 -6.82
C GLN A 127 -15.27 5.97 -5.99
N LEU A 128 -14.85 7.10 -6.59
CA LEU A 128 -14.26 8.21 -5.84
C LEU A 128 -15.22 8.78 -4.78
N ARG A 129 -16.50 8.95 -5.14
CA ARG A 129 -17.54 9.38 -4.19
C ARG A 129 -17.81 8.36 -3.11
N ALA A 130 -17.79 7.06 -3.46
CA ALA A 130 -17.91 5.98 -2.47
C ALA A 130 -16.73 5.96 -1.49
N ALA A 131 -15.53 6.36 -1.94
CA ALA A 131 -14.34 6.53 -1.12
C ALA A 131 -14.33 7.85 -0.32
N GLY A 132 -15.39 8.67 -0.40
CA GLY A 132 -15.55 9.90 0.38
C GLY A 132 -14.96 11.15 -0.26
N PHE A 133 -14.47 11.08 -1.50
CA PHE A 133 -13.96 12.26 -2.22
C PHE A 133 -15.07 12.95 -3.01
N THR A 134 -15.15 14.28 -2.91
CA THR A 134 -16.17 15.07 -3.59
C THR A 134 -15.79 15.34 -5.05
N SER A 135 -14.49 15.50 -5.33
CA SER A 135 -13.96 15.71 -6.67
C SER A 135 -12.63 14.98 -6.90
N GLU A 136 -12.26 14.83 -8.17
CA GLU A 136 -10.97 14.24 -8.53
C GLU A 136 -9.80 15.12 -8.07
N GLU A 137 -9.95 16.44 -8.09
CA GLU A 137 -8.93 17.37 -7.61
C GLU A 137 -8.66 17.22 -6.11
N GLU A 138 -9.70 16.98 -5.32
CA GLU A 138 -9.56 16.70 -3.88
C GLU A 138 -8.77 15.40 -3.65
N TRP A 139 -9.12 14.34 -4.39
CA TRP A 139 -8.39 13.08 -4.35
C TRP A 139 -6.93 13.23 -4.80
N ARG A 140 -6.67 14.01 -5.86
CA ARG A 140 -5.31 14.32 -6.33
C ARG A 140 -4.49 15.09 -5.29
N ARG A 141 -5.09 16.04 -4.56
CA ARG A 141 -4.43 16.75 -3.46
C ARG A 141 -4.08 15.81 -2.30
N TRP A 142 -5.03 14.96 -1.89
CA TRP A 142 -4.79 13.94 -0.88
C TRP A 142 -3.67 12.97 -1.30
N LEU A 143 -3.67 12.54 -2.57
CA LEU A 143 -2.60 11.74 -3.15
C LEU A 143 -1.25 12.47 -3.10
N ALA A 144 -1.21 13.75 -3.47
CA ALA A 144 0.02 14.54 -3.45
C ALA A 144 0.61 14.62 -2.05
N ASP A 145 -0.21 14.89 -1.04
CA ASP A 145 0.23 14.93 0.35
C ASP A 145 0.77 13.57 0.83
N ASN A 146 0.10 12.48 0.47
CA ASN A 146 0.55 11.13 0.81
C ASN A 146 1.85 10.77 0.11
N GLN A 147 1.97 11.05 -1.19
CA GLN A 147 3.20 10.78 -1.94
C GLN A 147 4.36 11.61 -1.41
N ARG A 148 4.13 12.87 -1.07
CA ARG A 148 5.15 13.72 -0.44
C ARG A 148 5.66 13.09 0.86
N ARG A 149 4.76 12.62 1.74
CA ARG A 149 5.13 11.94 3.00
C ARG A 149 5.93 10.67 2.74
N ALA A 150 5.49 9.84 1.78
CA ALA A 150 6.18 8.60 1.42
C ALA A 150 7.61 8.88 0.90
N ILE A 151 7.77 9.87 0.01
CA ILE A 151 9.08 10.27 -0.51
C ILE A 151 9.99 10.79 0.61
N GLN A 152 9.45 11.61 1.52
CA GLN A 152 10.18 12.11 2.69
C GLN A 152 10.70 10.97 3.57
N GLN A 153 9.85 10.00 3.91
CA GLN A 153 10.24 8.82 4.69
C GLN A 153 11.32 8.02 3.98
N GLN A 154 11.13 7.72 2.69
CA GLN A 154 12.08 6.94 1.90
C GLN A 154 13.46 7.62 1.86
N ARG A 155 13.50 8.93 1.56
CA ARG A 155 14.76 9.68 1.51
C ARG A 155 15.46 9.73 2.85
N LEU A 156 14.72 9.89 3.96
CA LEU A 156 15.29 9.84 5.30
C LEU A 156 15.94 8.48 5.56
N ILE A 157 15.26 7.37 5.25
CA ILE A 157 15.81 6.02 5.43
C ILE A 157 17.07 5.84 4.58
N GLU A 158 17.05 6.29 3.33
CA GLU A 158 18.20 6.23 2.44
C GLU A 158 19.38 7.04 2.98
N GLU A 159 19.13 8.24 3.51
CA GLU A 159 20.16 9.06 4.13
C GLU A 159 20.73 8.41 5.41
N LEU A 160 19.88 7.85 6.26
CA LEU A 160 20.33 7.12 7.45
C LEU A 160 21.17 5.89 7.09
N LYS A 161 20.85 5.21 5.98
CA LYS A 161 21.68 4.14 5.41
C LYS A 161 23.02 4.66 4.90
N ARG A 162 23.02 5.74 4.09
CA ARG A 162 24.24 6.38 3.57
C ARG A 162 25.17 6.86 4.70
N ASN A 163 24.60 7.42 5.76
CA ASN A 163 25.33 7.90 6.94
C ASN A 163 25.71 6.78 7.92
N ASN A 164 25.55 5.51 7.53
CA ASN A 164 25.92 4.32 8.31
C ASN A 164 25.23 4.21 9.68
N LYS A 165 24.10 4.92 9.86
CA LYS A 165 23.23 4.85 11.04
C LYS A 165 22.31 3.63 10.99
N LEU A 166 21.97 3.17 9.78
CA LEU A 166 21.24 1.92 9.52
C LEU A 166 22.16 0.92 8.81
N ARG A 167 23.02 0.27 9.58
CA ARG A 167 23.88 -0.81 9.05
C ARG A 167 23.06 -2.07 8.84
N PRO A 168 23.03 -2.64 7.62
CA PRO A 168 22.41 -3.94 7.41
C PRO A 168 23.20 -4.98 8.20
N ILE A 169 22.55 -5.62 9.17
CA ILE A 169 23.12 -6.73 9.92
C ILE A 169 22.84 -7.99 9.07
N PRO A 170 23.88 -8.64 8.49
CA PRO A 170 23.64 -9.85 7.73
C PRO A 170 23.11 -10.96 8.66
N PRO A 171 22.15 -11.79 8.20
CA PRO A 171 21.66 -12.90 9.00
C PRO A 171 22.78 -13.92 9.23
N THR A 172 22.79 -14.51 10.41
CA THR A 172 23.72 -15.59 10.78
C THR A 172 23.37 -16.90 10.06
N GLU A 173 24.32 -17.83 9.96
CA GLU A 173 24.07 -19.14 9.35
C GLU A 173 22.94 -19.91 10.05
N ALA A 174 22.85 -19.83 11.38
CA ALA A 174 21.75 -20.40 12.15
C ALA A 174 20.39 -19.80 11.72
N GLN A 175 20.28 -18.48 11.60
CA GLN A 175 19.05 -17.82 11.14
C GLN A 175 18.70 -18.19 9.68
N MET A 176 19.71 -18.34 8.82
CA MET A 176 19.48 -18.81 7.44
C MET A 176 18.98 -20.25 7.41
N ARG A 177 19.50 -21.12 8.29
CA ARG A 177 19.06 -22.50 8.46
C ARG A 177 17.62 -22.58 8.95
N ASP A 178 17.31 -21.84 10.01
CA ASP A 178 15.97 -21.78 10.59
C ASP A 178 14.95 -21.27 9.56
N PHE A 179 15.29 -20.20 8.83
CA PHE A 179 14.45 -19.70 7.74
C PHE A 179 14.28 -20.75 6.63
N TRP A 180 15.36 -21.43 6.23
CA TRP A 180 15.31 -22.48 5.22
C TRP A 180 14.36 -23.61 5.62
N ASP A 181 14.45 -24.10 6.85
CA ASP A 181 13.65 -25.22 7.34
C ASP A 181 12.17 -24.84 7.55
N GLN A 182 11.88 -23.61 8.00
CA GLN A 182 10.50 -23.10 8.18
C GLN A 182 9.77 -22.86 6.85
N ASN A 183 10.49 -22.49 5.78
CA ASN A 183 9.88 -22.11 4.50
C ASN A 183 9.92 -23.24 3.45
N VAL A 184 10.26 -24.48 3.86
CA VAL A 184 10.35 -25.65 2.96
C VAL A 184 9.09 -25.87 2.13
N ALA A 185 7.91 -25.66 2.72
CA ALA A 185 6.60 -25.92 2.12
C ALA A 185 6.18 -24.89 1.05
N GLU A 186 6.67 -23.66 1.15
CA GLU A 186 6.35 -22.57 0.22
C GLU A 186 7.30 -22.52 -0.99
N ARG A 187 8.29 -23.43 -1.03
CA ARG A 187 9.27 -23.47 -2.11
C ARG A 187 8.60 -23.83 -3.43
N PRO A 188 8.92 -23.13 -4.53
CA PRO A 188 8.56 -23.57 -5.86
C PRO A 188 9.06 -25.00 -6.07
N LYS A 189 8.18 -25.90 -6.50
CA LYS A 189 8.60 -27.26 -6.89
C LYS A 189 9.63 -27.11 -7.99
N GLN A 190 10.89 -27.45 -7.70
CA GLN A 190 11.92 -27.38 -8.72
C GLN A 190 11.52 -28.27 -9.89
N PRO A 191 11.62 -27.79 -11.14
CA PRO A 191 11.33 -28.63 -12.29
C PRO A 191 12.24 -29.85 -12.23
N ALA A 192 11.72 -31.01 -12.63
CA ALA A 192 12.51 -32.22 -12.66
C ALA A 192 13.73 -32.01 -13.57
N LEU A 193 14.91 -31.87 -12.97
CA LEU A 193 16.17 -31.85 -13.69
C LEU A 193 16.50 -33.28 -14.07
N ILE A 194 16.34 -33.62 -15.36
CA ILE A 194 16.78 -34.91 -15.88
C ILE A 194 18.25 -34.82 -16.26
N SER A 195 19.08 -35.64 -15.62
CA SER A 195 20.44 -35.89 -16.11
C SER A 195 20.38 -37.07 -17.09
N PHE A 196 20.70 -36.86 -18.36
CA PHE A 196 20.87 -37.94 -19.32
C PHE A 196 22.33 -38.04 -19.77
N ARG A 197 22.74 -39.27 -20.10
CA ARG A 197 24.04 -39.56 -20.72
C ARG A 197 23.78 -39.96 -22.16
N GLN A 198 24.38 -39.26 -23.12
CA GLN A 198 24.23 -39.55 -24.54
C GLN A 198 25.53 -40.12 -25.10
N ILE A 199 25.41 -41.25 -25.80
CA ILE A 199 26.48 -41.79 -26.64
C ILE A 199 26.11 -41.45 -28.08
N VAL A 200 26.91 -40.59 -28.72
CA VAL A 200 26.72 -40.21 -30.13
C VAL A 200 27.55 -41.14 -31.00
N ILE A 201 26.89 -42.01 -31.76
CA ILE A 201 27.56 -42.86 -32.76
C ILE A 201 27.53 -42.10 -34.10
N ALA A 202 28.70 -41.66 -34.57
CA ALA A 202 28.81 -41.01 -35.87
C ALA A 202 28.67 -42.05 -37.01
N VAL A 203 27.64 -41.90 -37.84
CA VAL A 203 27.47 -42.74 -39.03
C VAL A 203 28.45 -42.29 -40.11
N LYS A 204 29.36 -43.18 -40.52
CA LYS A 204 30.22 -42.94 -41.67
C LYS A 204 29.41 -43.21 -42.95
N PRO A 205 29.35 -42.27 -43.92
CA PRO A 205 28.60 -42.50 -45.15
C PRO A 205 29.25 -43.61 -45.98
N ASP A 206 28.43 -44.56 -46.41
CA ASP A 206 28.82 -45.59 -47.35
C ASP A 206 29.12 -45.01 -48.74
N SER A 207 29.75 -45.80 -49.62
CA SER A 207 30.11 -45.36 -50.97
C SER A 207 28.88 -44.96 -51.79
N ALA A 208 27.74 -45.61 -51.55
CA ALA A 208 26.46 -45.33 -52.21
C ALA A 208 25.88 -43.97 -51.79
N ALA A 209 25.93 -43.59 -50.50
CA ALA A 209 25.51 -42.28 -50.03
C ALA A 209 26.41 -41.16 -50.60
N ARG A 210 27.74 -41.39 -50.66
CA ARG A 210 28.67 -40.46 -51.31
C ARG A 210 28.40 -40.31 -52.81
N GLY A 211 28.08 -41.43 -53.49
CA GLY A 211 27.69 -41.42 -54.90
C GLY A 211 26.41 -40.61 -55.16
N ARG A 212 25.38 -40.82 -54.33
CA ARG A 212 24.12 -40.05 -54.40
C ARG A 212 24.34 -38.55 -54.15
N ALA A 213 25.14 -38.20 -53.15
CA ALA A 213 25.46 -36.80 -52.87
C ALA A 213 26.24 -36.14 -54.01
N ARG A 214 27.17 -36.88 -54.64
CA ARG A 214 27.93 -36.39 -55.80
C ARG A 214 27.03 -36.18 -57.01
N ALA A 215 26.15 -37.13 -57.31
CA ALA A 215 25.17 -37.01 -58.39
C ALA A 215 24.24 -35.80 -58.18
N LEU A 216 23.78 -35.56 -56.95
CA LEU A 216 22.99 -34.37 -56.59
C LEU A 216 23.80 -33.07 -56.75
N ALA A 217 25.07 -33.05 -56.32
CA ALA A 217 25.93 -31.89 -56.49
C ALA A 217 26.25 -31.60 -57.96
N GLU A 218 26.35 -32.64 -58.80
CA GLU A 218 26.54 -32.51 -60.25
C GLU A 218 25.24 -32.05 -60.94
N SER A 219 24.06 -32.52 -60.51
CA SER A 219 22.77 -32.04 -61.04
C SER A 219 22.51 -30.58 -60.70
N LEU A 220 22.85 -30.13 -59.48
CA LEU A 220 22.76 -28.73 -59.10
C LEU A 220 23.74 -27.85 -59.87
N ARG A 221 24.93 -28.37 -60.20
CA ARG A 221 25.95 -27.66 -61.00
C ARG A 221 25.56 -27.57 -62.48
N GLY A 222 24.98 -28.61 -63.05
CA GLY A 222 24.45 -28.61 -64.42
C GLY A 222 23.14 -27.83 -64.56
N GLY A 223 22.42 -27.62 -63.46
CA GLY A 223 21.10 -26.99 -63.41
C GLY A 223 21.07 -25.46 -63.23
N SER A 224 22.18 -24.75 -63.01
CA SER A 224 22.14 -23.29 -62.94
C SER A 224 23.45 -22.59 -63.34
N TRP A 225 23.50 -22.12 -64.59
CA TRP A 225 23.78 -20.72 -64.93
C TRP A 225 23.46 -20.47 -66.41
N VAL A 226 22.19 -20.55 -66.79
CA VAL A 226 21.71 -19.80 -67.97
C VAL A 226 21.13 -18.51 -67.43
N GLY A 227 21.99 -17.49 -67.37
CA GLY A 227 21.55 -16.11 -67.27
C GLY A 227 20.79 -15.77 -68.54
N SER A 228 19.47 -15.72 -68.46
CA SER A 228 18.65 -14.93 -69.37
C SER A 228 18.60 -13.52 -68.82
N GLY A 229 19.42 -12.66 -69.40
CA GLY A 229 19.23 -11.22 -69.36
C GLY A 229 19.54 -10.68 -70.74
N VAL A 230 18.53 -10.34 -71.53
CA VAL A 230 18.56 -9.27 -72.55
C VAL A 230 17.13 -8.76 -72.79
N ALA A 231 17.00 -7.43 -72.68
CA ALA A 231 15.95 -6.51 -73.17
C ALA A 231 14.53 -6.61 -72.58
#